data_AF-A0A7J4JZB6-F1
#
_entry.id   AF-A0A7J4JZB6-F1
#
_cell.length_a   1.000
_cell.length_b   1.000
_cell.length_c   1.000
_cell.angle_alpha   90.00
_cell.angle_beta   90.00
_cell.angle_gamma   90.00
#
_symmetry.space_group_name_H-M   'P 1'
#
loop_
_entity.id
_entity.type
_entity.pdbx_description
1 polymer ?
#
loop_
_entity_poly.entity_id
_entity_poly.type
_entity_poly.pdbx_seq_one_letter_code
_entity_poly.pdbx_strand_id
1 'polypeptide(L)'
;MMLFGKPVSEYIFPIKHYLLVSILIVISQYTIALPLTEKYPQYWFVINLTQIAWELMVAISVFTLIERHKFGLKNLFVVWILFSVLIHGLKITIRYFFYDRPVEYLIDRFSYGSLLVLAVVVGTILFAEFKRRGHMGAISRRFS
;
A
#
# COMPACT_ATOMS: atom_id res chain seq x y z
N MET A 1 -7.25 4.55 22.65
CA MET A 1 -6.11 5.38 22.17
C MET A 1 -6.54 6.15 20.94
N MET A 2 -6.15 7.43 20.83
CA MET A 2 -6.39 8.28 19.66
C MET A 2 -5.07 8.67 19.00
N LEU A 3 -5.07 8.80 17.67
CA LEU A 3 -3.96 9.29 16.86
C LEU A 3 -4.50 10.41 15.97
N PHE A 4 -3.88 11.59 16.03
CA PHE A 4 -4.28 12.75 15.20
C PHE A 4 -5.80 12.99 15.12
N GLY A 5 -6.48 12.92 16.27
CA GLY A 5 -7.93 13.17 16.38
C GLY A 5 -8.84 12.03 15.91
N LYS A 6 -8.29 10.86 15.56
CA LYS A 6 -9.07 9.67 15.20
C LYS A 6 -8.75 8.48 16.10
N PRO A 7 -9.73 7.64 16.47
CA PRO A 7 -9.48 6.39 17.18
C PRO A 7 -8.68 5.43 16.29
N VAL A 8 -7.82 4.61 16.89
CA VAL A 8 -7.00 3.61 16.15
C VAL A 8 -7.85 2.68 15.29
N SER A 9 -9.05 2.33 15.75
CA SER A 9 -10.00 1.51 14.98
C SER A 9 -10.38 2.11 13.63
N GLU A 10 -10.45 3.45 13.51
CA GLU A 10 -10.76 4.13 12.24
C GLU A 10 -9.64 4.01 11.21
N TYR A 11 -8.39 3.74 11.62
CA TYR A 11 -7.28 3.53 10.70
C TYR A 11 -7.31 2.16 10.02
N ILE A 12 -7.98 1.18 10.64
CA ILE A 12 -7.94 -0.22 10.22
C ILE A 12 -9.31 -0.65 9.69
N PHE A 13 -10.38 -0.42 10.46
CA PHE A 13 -11.69 -1.01 10.19
C PHE A 13 -12.25 -0.68 8.79
N PRO A 14 -12.16 0.56 8.28
CA PRO A 14 -12.66 0.89 6.94
C PRO A 14 -11.93 0.17 5.81
N ILE A 15 -10.67 -0.21 6.04
CA ILE A 15 -9.78 -0.77 5.02
C ILE A 15 -9.34 -2.20 5.33
N LYS A 16 -9.93 -2.85 6.34
CA LYS A 16 -9.51 -4.16 6.85
C LYS A 16 -9.45 -5.25 5.78
N HIS A 17 -10.37 -5.21 4.82
CA HIS A 17 -10.40 -6.19 3.72
C HIS A 17 -9.25 -5.95 2.74
N TYR A 18 -8.93 -4.68 2.43
CA TYR A 18 -7.78 -4.34 1.58
C TYR A 18 -6.47 -4.71 2.27
N LEU A 19 -6.36 -4.50 3.59
CA LEU A 19 -5.21 -4.96 4.39
C LEU A 19 -5.04 -6.48 4.30
N LEU A 20 -6.13 -7.23 4.53
CA LEU A 20 -6.11 -8.70 4.47
C LEU A 20 -5.72 -9.19 3.07
N VAL A 21 -6.28 -8.60 2.02
CA VAL A 21 -5.95 -8.95 0.63
C VAL A 21 -4.49 -8.63 0.31
N SER A 22 -3.97 -7.47 0.71
CA SER A 22 -2.54 -7.13 0.56
C SER A 22 -1.65 -8.19 1.24
N ILE A 23 -1.99 -8.62 2.45
CA ILE A 23 -1.24 -9.66 3.17
C ILE A 23 -1.26 -10.97 2.38
N LEU A 24 -2.43 -11.42 1.92
CA LEU A 24 -2.56 -12.66 1.14
C LEU A 24 -1.78 -12.60 -0.17
N ILE A 25 -1.79 -11.45 -0.86
CA ILE A 25 -1.00 -11.23 -2.08
C ILE A 25 0.50 -11.29 -1.76
N VAL A 26 0.96 -10.71 -0.66
CA VAL A 26 2.37 -10.80 -0.26
C VAL A 26 2.75 -12.24 0.06
N ILE A 27 1.92 -12.99 0.79
CA ILE A 27 2.17 -14.40 1.06
C ILE A 27 2.29 -15.17 -0.26
N SER A 28 1.32 -15.04 -1.17
CA SER A 28 1.34 -15.74 -2.45
C SER A 28 2.51 -15.32 -3.36
N GLN A 29 2.97 -14.07 -3.26
CA GLN A 29 4.14 -13.59 -3.98
C GLN A 29 5.39 -14.41 -3.62
N TYR A 30 5.58 -14.81 -2.36
CA TYR A 30 6.74 -15.61 -1.93
C TYR A 30 6.50 -17.11 -1.97
N THR A 31 5.28 -17.59 -1.68
CA THR A 31 5.02 -19.03 -1.66
C THR A 31 4.74 -19.61 -3.03
N ILE A 32 4.29 -18.78 -3.99
CA ILE A 32 3.89 -19.24 -5.34
C ILE A 32 4.65 -18.49 -6.41
N ALA A 33 4.53 -17.16 -6.48
CA ALA A 33 5.00 -16.40 -7.65
C ALA A 33 6.52 -16.45 -7.81
N LEU A 34 7.27 -16.29 -6.71
CA LEU A 34 8.73 -16.33 -6.72
C LEU A 34 9.26 -17.74 -7.08
N PRO A 35 8.86 -18.84 -6.40
CA PRO A 35 9.26 -20.19 -6.79
C PRO A 35 8.86 -20.56 -8.22
N LEU A 36 7.67 -20.15 -8.68
CA LEU A 36 7.23 -20.39 -10.04
C LEU A 36 8.15 -19.71 -11.06
N THR A 37 8.54 -18.46 -10.79
CA THR A 37 9.43 -17.69 -11.68
C THR A 37 10.84 -18.27 -11.69
N GLU A 38 11.35 -18.71 -10.54
CA GLU A 38 12.67 -19.35 -10.44
C GLU A 38 12.72 -20.67 -11.22
N LYS A 39 11.64 -21.47 -11.17
CA LYS A 39 11.54 -22.74 -11.89
C LYS A 39 11.20 -22.58 -13.37
N TYR A 40 10.39 -21.58 -13.70
CA TYR A 40 9.86 -21.33 -15.05
C TYR A 40 9.96 -19.84 -15.38
N PRO A 41 11.11 -19.38 -15.90
CA PRO A 41 11.40 -17.96 -16.10
C PRO A 41 10.38 -17.21 -16.99
N GLN A 42 9.65 -17.91 -17.86
CA GLN A 42 8.59 -17.32 -18.68
C GLN A 42 7.43 -16.72 -17.86
N TYR A 43 7.29 -17.06 -16.57
CA TYR A 43 6.27 -16.52 -15.68
C TYR A 43 6.74 -15.31 -14.85
N TRP A 44 7.85 -14.66 -15.25
CA TRP A 44 8.39 -13.47 -14.57
C TRP A 44 7.36 -12.36 -14.30
N PHE A 45 6.35 -12.24 -15.18
CA PHE A 45 5.29 -11.24 -15.06
C PHE A 45 4.42 -11.42 -13.81
N VAL A 46 4.33 -12.63 -13.24
CA VAL A 46 3.49 -12.94 -12.07
C VAL A 46 3.97 -12.19 -10.82
N ILE A 47 5.28 -12.00 -10.67
CA ILE A 47 5.86 -11.20 -9.58
C ILE A 47 5.41 -9.73 -9.71
N ASN A 48 5.40 -9.19 -10.93
CA ASN A 48 4.95 -7.81 -11.17
C ASN A 48 3.46 -7.65 -10.94
N LEU A 49 2.64 -8.64 -11.35
CA LEU A 49 1.20 -8.62 -11.11
C LEU A 49 0.87 -8.64 -9.61
N THR A 50 1.51 -9.53 -8.85
CA THR A 50 1.32 -9.56 -7.39
C THR A 50 1.81 -8.26 -6.75
N GLN A 51 2.89 -7.66 -7.27
CA GLN A 51 3.36 -6.37 -6.80
C GLN A 51 2.34 -5.24 -7.03
N ILE A 52 1.88 -5.07 -8.27
CA ILE A 52 0.87 -4.07 -8.62
C ILE A 52 -0.43 -4.30 -7.84
N ALA A 53 -0.81 -5.56 -7.62
CA ALA A 53 -2.05 -5.89 -6.94
C ALA A 53 -2.06 -5.39 -5.48
N TRP A 54 -0.99 -5.59 -4.70
CA TRP A 54 -0.97 -5.05 -3.34
C TRP A 54 -0.81 -3.53 -3.32
N GLU A 55 -0.10 -2.93 -4.29
CA GLU A 55 0.02 -1.47 -4.43
C GLU A 55 -1.35 -0.83 -4.69
N LEU A 56 -2.18 -1.45 -5.54
CA LEU A 56 -3.55 -1.03 -5.78
C LEU A 56 -4.40 -1.10 -4.50
N MET A 57 -4.22 -2.12 -3.66
CA MET A 57 -4.93 -2.19 -2.37
C MET A 57 -4.54 -1.04 -1.44
N VAL A 58 -3.26 -0.62 -1.43
CA VAL A 58 -2.81 0.57 -0.70
C VAL A 58 -3.49 1.82 -1.25
N ALA A 59 -3.46 2.01 -2.58
CA ALA A 59 -4.06 3.16 -3.23
C ALA A 59 -5.58 3.25 -2.97
N ILE A 60 -6.32 2.15 -3.12
CA ILE A 60 -7.75 2.08 -2.85
C ILE A 60 -8.06 2.38 -1.37
N SER A 61 -7.21 1.90 -0.46
CA SER A 61 -7.36 2.17 0.97
C SER A 61 -7.17 3.65 1.29
N VAL A 62 -6.10 4.27 0.79
CA VAL A 62 -5.83 5.71 0.96
C VAL A 62 -6.97 6.53 0.37
N PHE A 63 -7.39 6.21 -0.86
CA PHE A 63 -8.50 6.91 -1.52
C PHE A 63 -9.81 6.80 -0.74
N THR A 64 -10.13 5.60 -0.23
CA THR A 64 -11.31 5.35 0.61
C THR A 64 -11.28 6.19 1.89
N LEU A 65 -10.14 6.22 2.58
CA LEU A 65 -9.98 6.97 3.82
C LEU A 65 -10.09 8.49 3.60
N ILE A 66 -9.54 8.98 2.49
CA ILE A 66 -9.66 10.38 2.08
C ILE A 66 -11.13 10.74 1.82
N GLU A 67 -11.78 10.02 0.91
CA GLU A 67 -13.09 10.42 0.35
C GLU A 67 -14.26 10.11 1.28
N ARG A 68 -14.17 9.03 2.08
CA ARG A 68 -15.28 8.56 2.92
C ARG A 68 -15.09 8.83 4.40
N HIS A 69 -13.85 8.92 4.86
CA HIS A 69 -13.53 9.04 6.29
C HIS A 69 -12.84 10.36 6.66
N LYS A 70 -12.68 11.27 5.69
CA LYS A 70 -12.12 12.62 5.86
C LYS A 70 -10.72 12.59 6.49
N PHE A 71 -9.88 11.64 6.09
CA PHE A 71 -8.50 11.56 6.56
C PHE A 71 -7.67 12.71 5.98
N GLY A 72 -6.98 13.45 6.85
CA GLY A 72 -6.00 14.47 6.47
C GLY A 72 -4.59 13.89 6.32
N LEU A 73 -3.63 14.73 5.91
CA LEU A 73 -2.24 14.34 5.67
C LEU A 73 -1.59 13.65 6.88
N LYS A 74 -1.81 14.17 8.10
CA LYS A 74 -1.29 13.58 9.34
C LYS A 74 -1.83 12.17 9.58
N ASN A 75 -3.10 11.91 9.26
CA ASN A 75 -3.67 10.58 9.38
C ASN A 75 -3.09 9.65 8.31
N LEU A 76 -2.92 10.12 7.07
CA LEU A 76 -2.35 9.33 5.98
C LEU A 76 -0.87 8.97 6.19
N PHE A 77 -0.12 9.80 6.92
CA PHE A 77 1.22 9.44 7.38
C PHE A 77 1.21 8.19 8.27
N VAL A 78 0.22 8.05 9.16
CA VAL A 78 0.05 6.82 9.96
C VAL A 78 -0.34 5.63 9.07
N VAL A 79 -1.19 5.85 8.07
CA VAL A 79 -1.58 4.81 7.10
C VAL A 79 -0.36 4.32 6.30
N TRP A 80 0.54 5.22 5.91
CA TRP A 80 1.82 4.86 5.28
C TRP A 80 2.66 3.94 6.18
N ILE A 81 2.82 4.29 7.45
CA ILE A 81 3.55 3.46 8.42
C ILE A 81 2.88 2.09 8.57
N LEU A 82 1.55 2.07 8.72
CA LEU A 82 0.75 0.84 8.87
C LEU A 82 1.00 -0.12 7.69
N PHE A 83 0.87 0.36 6.46
CA PHE A 83 1.11 -0.47 5.28
C PHE A 83 2.57 -0.86 5.12
N SER A 84 3.51 0.04 5.43
CA SER A 84 4.95 -0.28 5.37
C SER A 84 5.31 -1.43 6.32
N VAL A 85 4.86 -1.35 7.57
CA VAL A 85 5.09 -2.40 8.57
C VAL A 85 4.38 -3.70 8.15
N LEU A 86 3.12 -3.66 7.73
CA LEU A 86 2.38 -4.88 7.39
C LEU A 86 2.93 -5.56 6.13
N ILE A 87 3.14 -4.82 5.06
CA ILE A 87 3.56 -5.38 3.77
C ILE A 87 5.06 -5.70 3.81
N HIS A 88 5.89 -4.71 4.11
CA HIS A 88 7.34 -4.91 4.04
C HIS A 88 7.89 -5.61 5.27
N GLY A 89 7.31 -5.41 6.45
CA GLY A 89 7.63 -6.22 7.63
C GLY A 89 7.36 -7.72 7.37
N LEU A 90 6.23 -8.05 6.73
CA LEU A 90 5.95 -9.43 6.32
C LEU A 90 6.97 -9.94 5.29
N LYS A 91 7.28 -9.14 4.25
CA LYS A 91 8.29 -9.52 3.23
C LYS A 91 9.65 -9.82 3.86
N ILE A 92 10.15 -8.96 4.75
CA ILE A 92 11.46 -9.18 5.38
C ILE A 92 11.42 -10.37 6.35
N THR A 93 10.30 -10.58 7.04
CA THR A 93 10.09 -11.75 7.91
C THR A 93 10.20 -13.03 7.09
N ILE A 94 9.47 -13.11 5.97
CA ILE A 94 9.53 -14.29 5.09
C ILE A 94 10.97 -14.48 4.56
N ARG A 95 11.63 -13.42 4.10
CA ARG A 95 12.99 -13.52 3.56
C ARG A 95 14.03 -13.93 4.61
N TYR A 96 13.86 -13.51 5.85
CA TYR A 96 14.74 -13.91 6.94
C TYR A 96 14.59 -15.38 7.27
N PHE A 97 13.35 -15.84 7.50
CA PHE A 97 13.10 -17.20 7.99
C PHE A 97 13.06 -18.28 6.91
N PHE A 98 12.79 -17.94 5.63
CA PHE A 98 12.63 -18.92 4.56
C PHE A 98 13.65 -18.78 3.41
N TYR A 99 14.45 -17.70 3.39
CA TYR A 99 15.42 -17.44 2.32
C TYR A 99 16.80 -17.03 2.85
N ASP A 100 17.06 -17.19 4.16
CA ASP A 100 18.33 -16.95 4.85
C ASP A 100 19.04 -15.65 4.45
N ARG A 101 18.26 -14.56 4.32
CA ARG A 101 18.81 -13.26 3.91
C ARG A 101 19.41 -12.51 5.11
N PRO A 102 20.59 -11.87 4.96
CA PRO A 102 21.26 -11.16 6.05
C PRO A 102 20.54 -9.87 6.46
N VAL A 103 20.77 -9.40 7.68
CA VAL A 103 20.05 -8.27 8.29
C VAL A 103 20.22 -6.98 7.48
N GLU A 104 21.40 -6.70 6.94
CA GLU A 104 21.66 -5.49 6.14
C GLU A 104 20.77 -5.48 4.88
N TYR A 105 20.63 -6.64 4.25
CA TYR A 105 19.74 -6.81 3.11
C TYR A 105 18.27 -6.60 3.50
N LEU A 106 17.85 -7.08 4.68
CA LEU A 106 16.47 -6.86 5.16
C LEU A 106 16.18 -5.38 5.40
N ILE A 107 17.11 -4.64 6.01
CA ILE A 107 16.98 -3.20 6.27
C ILE A 107 16.86 -2.42 4.96
N ASP A 108 17.74 -2.70 3.99
CA ASP A 108 17.69 -2.11 2.65
C ASP A 108 16.32 -2.35 1.99
N ARG A 109 15.87 -3.61 1.99
CA ARG A 109 14.60 -3.99 1.36
C ARG A 109 13.38 -3.43 2.08
N PHE A 110 13.41 -3.31 3.41
CA PHE A 110 12.34 -2.68 4.18
C PHE A 110 12.27 -1.18 3.87
N SER A 111 13.43 -0.51 3.81
CA SER A 111 13.53 0.93 3.53
C SER A 111 13.05 1.25 2.12
N TYR A 112 13.57 0.54 1.11
CA TYR A 112 13.12 0.65 -0.28
C TYR A 112 11.61 0.42 -0.40
N GLY A 113 11.11 -0.63 0.26
CA GLY A 113 9.70 -0.94 0.27
C GLY A 113 8.83 0.14 0.91
N SER A 114 9.26 0.66 2.06
CA SER A 114 8.55 1.73 2.76
C SER A 114 8.50 3.00 1.91
N LEU A 115 9.55 3.31 1.16
CA LEU A 115 9.56 4.41 0.19
C LEU A 115 8.58 4.18 -0.96
N LEU A 116 8.46 2.94 -1.44
CA LEU A 116 7.47 2.59 -2.46
C LEU A 116 6.03 2.78 -1.95
N VAL A 117 5.72 2.33 -0.73
CA VAL A 117 4.40 2.58 -0.11
C VAL A 117 4.16 4.09 0.03
N LEU A 118 5.17 4.87 0.42
CA LEU A 118 5.07 6.33 0.50
C LEU A 118 4.72 6.93 -0.86
N ALA A 119 5.40 6.51 -1.93
CA ALA A 119 5.14 6.97 -3.28
C ALA A 119 3.70 6.68 -3.71
N VAL A 120 3.18 5.48 -3.41
CA VAL A 120 1.78 5.12 -3.69
C VAL A 120 0.79 5.99 -2.90
N VAL A 121 1.06 6.22 -1.60
CA VAL A 121 0.22 7.08 -0.75
C VAL A 121 0.19 8.51 -1.28
N VAL A 122 1.36 9.10 -1.56
CA VAL A 122 1.49 10.46 -2.10
C VAL A 122 0.84 10.56 -3.48
N GLY A 123 1.10 9.62 -4.37
CA GLY A 123 0.48 9.56 -5.70
C GLY A 123 -1.04 9.53 -5.61
N THR A 124 -1.59 8.76 -4.67
CA THR A 124 -3.04 8.69 -4.45
C THR A 124 -3.61 9.99 -3.89
N ILE A 125 -2.90 10.66 -2.99
CA ILE A 125 -3.28 11.99 -2.47
C ILE A 125 -3.35 13.01 -3.60
N LEU A 126 -2.30 13.06 -4.44
CA LEU A 126 -2.23 13.96 -5.59
C LEU A 126 -3.35 13.67 -6.59
N PHE A 127 -3.63 12.40 -6.86
CA PHE A 127 -4.73 11.98 -7.71
C PHE A 127 -6.10 12.43 -7.15
N ALA A 128 -6.35 12.22 -5.86
CA ALA A 128 -7.59 12.65 -5.21
C ALA A 128 -7.78 14.17 -5.29
N GLU A 129 -6.71 14.94 -5.07
CA GLU A 129 -6.74 16.39 -5.16
C GLU A 129 -6.97 16.89 -6.60
N PHE A 130 -6.29 16.29 -7.58
CA PHE A 130 -6.51 16.58 -9.00
C PHE A 130 -7.96 16.32 -9.41
N LYS A 131 -8.52 15.18 -8.99
CA LYS A 131 -9.93 14.82 -9.23
C LYS A 131 -10.89 15.88 -8.67
N ARG A 132 -10.66 16.38 -7.46
CA ARG A 132 -11.51 17.42 -6.84
C ARG A 132 -11.46 18.74 -7.60
N ARG A 133 -10.28 19.18 -8.00
CA ARG A 133 -10.10 20.42 -8.78
C ARG A 133 -10.78 20.34 -10.14
N GLY A 134 -10.66 19.20 -10.83
CA GLY A 134 -11.37 18.96 -12.09
C GLY A 134 -12.89 19.06 -11.95
N HIS A 135 -13.44 18.56 -10.83
CA HIS A 135 -14.88 18.67 -10.56
C HIS A 135 -15.32 20.12 -10.32
N MET A 136 -14.56 20.89 -9.53
CA MET A 136 -14.86 22.31 -9.30
C MET A 136 -14.80 23.15 -10.60
N GLY A 137 -13.82 22.89 -11.47
CA GLY A 137 -13.70 23.57 -12.77
C GLY A 137 -14.78 23.18 -13.80
N ALA A 138 -15.45 22.04 -13.62
CA ALA A 138 -16.63 21.68 -14.41
C ALA A 138 -17.90 22.40 -13.92
N ILE A 139 -18.03 22.55 -12.59
CA ILE A 139 -19.14 23.29 -11.97
C ILE A 139 -19.07 24.77 -12.36
N SER A 140 -17.91 25.42 -12.24
CA SER A 140 -17.75 26.85 -12.55
C SER A 140 -18.13 27.19 -14.00
N ARG A 141 -17.81 26.31 -14.95
CA ARG A 141 -18.16 26.45 -16.38
C ARG A 141 -19.64 26.26 -16.70
N ARG A 142 -20.40 25.63 -15.80
CA ARG A 142 -21.84 25.41 -15.98
C ARG A 142 -22.68 26.62 -15.54
N PHE A 143 -22.09 27.53 -14.77
CA PHE A 143 -22.74 28.72 -14.21
C PHE A 143 -22.14 30.04 -14.76
N SER A 144 -21.25 29.95 -15.76
CA SER A 144 -20.73 31.07 -16.57
C SER A 144 -21.44 31.11 -17.91
#